data_AF-A0A7C6KYI1-F1
#
_entry.id   AF-A0A7C6KYI1-F1
#
_cell.length_a   1.000
_cell.length_b   1.000
_cell.length_c   1.000
_cell.angle_alpha   90.00
_cell.angle_beta   90.00
_cell.angle_gamma   90.00
#
_symmetry.space_group_name_H-M   'P 1'
#
loop_
_entity.id
_entity.type
_entity.pdbx_description
1 polymer ?
#
loop_
_entity_poly.entity_id
_entity_poly.type
_entity_poly.pdbx_seq_one_letter_code
_entity_poly.pdbx_strand_id
1 'polypeptide(L)' 'MPACPLLAEGYVPYQQPPTQLYQPKEALRKGTLFPELYRPYLPRRKY' A
#
# COMPACT_ATOMS: atom_id res chain seq x y z
N MET A 1 -6.16 -30.65 -0.37
CA MET A 1 -4.83 -30.06 -0.14
C MET A 1 -3.80 -31.08 -0.59
N PRO A 2 -2.76 -30.71 -1.36
CA PRO A 2 -1.70 -31.66 -1.72
C PRO A 2 -1.01 -32.18 -0.45
N ALA A 3 -0.58 -33.44 -0.45
CA ALA A 3 0.04 -34.10 0.70
C ALA A 3 1.37 -33.40 1.14
N CYS A 4 2.03 -32.71 0.21
CA CYS A 4 3.23 -31.91 0.45
C CYS A 4 3.09 -30.57 -0.33
N PRO A 5 2.66 -29.47 0.31
CA PRO A 5 2.64 -28.17 -0.35
C PRO A 5 4.08 -27.71 -0.63
N LEU A 6 4.34 -27.24 -1.85
CA LEU A 6 5.60 -26.61 -2.21
C LEU A 6 5.75 -25.30 -1.43
N LEU A 7 6.99 -24.94 -1.06
CA LEU A 7 7.30 -23.62 -0.51
C LEU A 7 6.97 -22.56 -1.57
N ALA A 8 6.13 -21.60 -1.23
CA ALA A 8 5.79 -20.53 -2.15
C ALA A 8 6.98 -19.60 -2.33
N GLU A 9 7.41 -19.42 -3.58
CA GLU A 9 8.40 -18.40 -3.94
C GLU A 9 7.67 -17.08 -4.22
N GLY A 10 7.91 -16.08 -3.38
CA GLY A 10 7.40 -14.73 -3.57
C GLY A 10 8.44 -13.89 -4.29
N TYR A 11 8.24 -13.64 -5.59
CA TYR A 11 9.05 -12.67 -6.32
C TYR A 11 8.52 -11.25 -6.04
N VAL A 12 9.39 -10.38 -5.51
CA VAL A 12 9.09 -8.95 -5.37
C VAL A 12 9.68 -8.22 -6.58
N PRO A 13 8.85 -7.64 -7.47
CA PRO A 13 9.35 -6.90 -8.61
C PRO A 13 10.09 -5.64 -8.16
N TYR A 14 11.05 -5.20 -8.96
CA TYR A 14 11.73 -3.94 -8.74
C TYR A 14 10.71 -2.80 -8.73
N GLN A 15 10.64 -2.06 -7.63
CA GLN A 15 9.74 -0.93 -7.48
C GLN A 15 10.39 0.31 -8.10
N GLN A 16 9.71 0.95 -9.03
CA GLN A 16 10.15 2.24 -9.54
C GLN A 16 10.04 3.28 -8.42
N PRO A 17 11.06 4.16 -8.25
CA PRO A 17 10.97 5.25 -7.30
C PRO A 17 9.74 6.11 -7.61
N PRO A 18 8.91 6.45 -6.62
CA PRO A 18 7.78 7.34 -6.83
C PRO A 18 8.29 8.74 -7.20
N THR A 19 7.59 9.41 -8.11
CA THR A 19 7.92 10.76 -8.57
C THR A 19 7.82 11.80 -7.44
N GLN A 20 6.98 11.53 -6.43
CA GLN A 20 6.75 12.41 -5.31
C GLN A 20 6.47 11.63 -4.03
N LEU A 21 6.98 12.13 -2.92
CA LEU A 21 6.74 11.61 -1.57
C LEU A 21 6.10 12.69 -0.71
N TYR A 22 5.28 12.26 0.26
CA TYR A 22 4.85 13.17 1.32
C TYR A 22 6.01 13.55 2.23
N GLN A 23 5.96 14.76 2.77
CA GLN A 23 6.85 15.13 3.87
C GLN A 23 6.54 14.28 5.12
N PRO A 24 7.51 14.05 6.02
CA PRO A 24 7.33 13.14 7.16
C PRO A 24 6.08 13.42 8.00
N LYS A 25 5.80 14.70 8.28
CA LYS A 25 4.62 15.11 9.06
C LYS A 25 3.31 14.73 8.38
N GLU A 26 3.23 14.86 7.06
CA GLU A 26 2.04 14.49 6.29
C GLU A 26 1.90 12.97 6.15
N ALA A 27 3.01 12.28 5.89
CA ALA A 27 3.05 10.82 5.80
C ALA A 27 2.52 10.15 7.08
N LEU A 28 2.94 10.65 8.25
CA LEU A 28 2.43 10.16 9.55
C LEU A 28 0.92 10.36 9.69
N ARG A 29 0.39 11.50 9.26
CA ARG A 29 -1.06 11.77 9.33
C ARG A 29 -1.87 10.90 8.37
N LYS A 30 -1.32 10.60 7.19
CA LYS A 30 -2.01 9.83 6.14
C LYS A 30 -1.80 8.31 6.25
N GLY A 31 -0.82 7.86 7.04
CA GLY A 31 -0.48 6.44 7.20
C GLY A 31 0.26 5.85 6.00
N THR A 32 0.80 6.68 5.11
CA THR A 32 1.57 6.25 3.94
C THR A 32 2.54 7.37 3.52
N LEU A 33 3.75 6.99 3.07
CA LEU A 33 4.71 7.90 2.45
C LEU A 33 4.33 8.24 1.01
N PHE A 34 3.61 7.32 0.36
CA PHE A 34 3.31 7.34 -1.06
C PHE A 34 1.93 7.95 -1.33
N PRO A 35 1.85 9.05 -2.11
CA PRO A 35 0.57 9.69 -2.45
C PRO A 35 -0.41 8.75 -3.15
N GLU A 36 0.08 7.89 -4.03
CA GLU A 36 -0.73 6.94 -4.82
C GLU A 36 -1.47 5.91 -3.97
N LEU A 37 -0.97 5.63 -2.75
CA LEU A 37 -1.58 4.68 -1.82
C LEU A 37 -2.60 5.34 -0.89
N TYR A 38 -2.68 6.68 -0.85
CA TYR A 38 -3.58 7.37 0.06
C TYR A 38 -5.04 7.28 -0.42
N ARG A 39 -5.83 6.44 0.26
CA ARG A 39 -7.24 6.17 -0.06
C ARG A 39 -8.11 6.34 1.18
N PRO A 40 -8.47 7.58 1.59
CA PRO A 40 -9.30 7.79 2.75
C PRO A 40 -10.71 7.23 2.53
N TYR A 41 -11.31 6.68 3.57
CA TYR A 41 -12.70 6.24 3.53
C TYR A 41 -13.61 7.43 3.29
N LEU A 42 -14.42 7.38 2.22
CA LEU A 42 -15.45 8.38 2.00
C LEU A 42 -16.59 8.15 3.01
N PRO A 43 -17.07 9.20 3.70
CA PRO A 43 -18.22 9.05 4.57
C PRO A 43 -19.41 8.56 3.74
N ARG A 44 -20.06 7.50 4.20
CA ARG A 44 -21.33 7.04 3.62
C ARG A 44 -22.33 8.20 3.69
N ARG A 45 -22.88 8.62 2.55
CA ARG A 45 -24.01 9.56 2.52
C ARG A 45 -25.15 8.97 3.35
N LYS A 46 -25.54 9.64 4.42
CA LYS A 46 -26.80 9.38 5.12
C LYS A 46 -27.90 10.05 4.30
N TYR A 47 -28.74 9.24 3.67
CA TYR A 47 -29.99 9.69 3.04
C TYR A 47 -31.02 10.01 4.12
#